data_AF-A0A2E1QTL6-F1
#
_entry.id   AF-A0A2E1QTL6-F1
#
_cell.length_a   1.000
_cell.length_b   1.000
_cell.length_c   1.000
_cell.angle_alpha   90.00
_cell.angle_beta   90.00
_cell.angle_gamma   90.00
#
_symmetry.space_group_name_H-M   'P 1'
#
loop_
_entity.id
_entity.type
_entity.pdbx_description
1 polymer ?
#
loop_
_entity_poly.entity_id
_entity_poly.type
_entity_poly.pdbx_seq_one_letter_code
_entity_poly.pdbx_strand_id
1 'polypeptide(L)'
;MKLQVIVPLVILLVFAYLIFIFPFEIIFSWLGRSTPLQETMISTTFVYLVCLYYFRSKSSNKIIKFFVYEGMGIGTISLFIVIFILSISLVFNISETQKIVIFVIIFFPSLVFGFLNAKRVSVKQLKFSHSKIKNNFSFIFLSDIHI
;
A
#
# COMPACT_ATOMS: atom_id res chain seq x y z
N MET A 1 22.26 -6.47 19.80
CA MET A 1 21.39 -5.35 19.38
C MET A 1 20.23 -5.23 20.35
N LYS A 2 19.79 -4.01 20.70
CA LYS A 2 18.62 -3.82 21.59
C LYS A 2 17.34 -4.30 20.88
N LEU A 3 16.40 -4.89 21.62
CA LEU A 3 15.12 -5.39 21.11
C LEU A 3 14.34 -4.31 20.32
N GLN A 4 14.45 -3.06 20.77
CA GLN A 4 13.87 -1.86 20.14
C GLN A 4 14.30 -1.64 18.68
N VAL A 5 15.45 -2.18 18.25
CA VAL A 5 15.93 -2.07 16.86
C VAL A 5 15.53 -3.28 16.03
N ILE A 6 15.42 -4.46 16.65
CA ILE A 6 15.10 -5.71 15.97
C ILE A 6 13.65 -5.71 15.51
N VAL A 7 12.71 -5.28 16.37
CA VAL A 7 11.28 -5.30 16.07
C VAL A 7 10.94 -4.52 14.80
N PRO A 8 11.35 -3.25 14.61
CA PRO A 8 11.08 -2.51 13.38
C PRO A 8 11.70 -3.14 12.12
N LEU A 9 12.88 -3.77 12.26
CA LEU A 9 13.55 -4.43 11.14
C LEU A 9 12.79 -5.67 10.67
N VAL A 10 12.26 -6.46 11.61
CA VAL A 10 11.42 -7.63 11.30
C VAL A 10 10.09 -7.19 10.70
N ILE A 11 9.46 -6.16 11.27
CA ILE A 11 8.22 -5.59 10.73
C ILE A 11 8.44 -5.14 9.28
N LEU A 12 9.53 -4.43 9.00
CA LEU A 12 9.85 -3.98 7.66
C LEU A 12 10.08 -5.15 6.69
N LEU A 13 10.70 -6.24 7.15
CA LEU A 13 10.90 -7.44 6.32
C LEU A 13 9.56 -8.09 5.94
N VAL A 14 8.68 -8.28 6.93
CA VAL A 14 7.33 -8.83 6.71
C VAL A 14 6.53 -7.93 5.78
N PHE A 15 6.60 -6.61 6.01
CA PHE A 15 5.95 -5.61 5.18
C PHE A 15 6.44 -5.62 3.73
N ALA A 16 7.75 -5.71 3.52
CA ALA A 16 8.36 -5.79 2.19
C ALA A 16 7.84 -7.00 1.42
N TYR A 17 7.78 -8.18 2.08
CA TYR A 17 7.20 -9.36 1.45
C TYR A 17 5.72 -9.17 1.13
N LEU A 18 4.91 -8.82 2.13
CA LEU A 18 3.46 -8.77 1.99
C LEU A 18 3.01 -7.78 0.92
N ILE A 19 3.62 -6.59 0.84
CA ILE A 19 3.12 -5.54 -0.04
C ILE A 19 3.75 -5.61 -1.42
N PHE A 20 5.04 -5.91 -1.52
CA PHE A 20 5.75 -5.82 -2.79
C PHE A 20 5.91 -7.15 -3.51
N ILE A 21 5.87 -8.28 -2.81
CA ILE A 21 6.18 -9.59 -3.39
C ILE A 21 4.95 -10.49 -3.44
N PHE A 22 4.33 -10.75 -2.29
CA PHE A 22 3.20 -11.67 -2.15
C PHE A 22 2.06 -11.48 -3.18
N PRO A 23 1.49 -10.27 -3.39
CA PRO A 23 0.39 -10.13 -4.33
C PRO A 23 0.80 -10.50 -5.77
N PHE A 24 2.01 -10.15 -6.19
CA PHE A 24 2.51 -10.47 -7.52
C PHE A 24 2.87 -11.95 -7.66
N GLU A 25 3.37 -12.56 -6.58
CA GLU A 25 3.59 -14.00 -6.49
C GLU A 25 2.30 -14.78 -6.79
N ILE A 26 1.21 -14.39 -6.13
CA ILE A 26 -0.10 -14.99 -6.34
C ILE A 26 -0.62 -14.74 -7.76
N ILE A 27 -0.49 -13.52 -8.28
CA ILE A 27 -0.91 -13.21 -9.66
C ILE A 27 -0.12 -14.06 -10.68
N PHE A 28 1.18 -14.24 -10.49
CA PHE A 28 1.99 -15.12 -11.35
C PHE A 28 1.54 -16.58 -11.27
N SER A 29 1.15 -17.05 -10.08
CA SER A 29 0.59 -18.40 -9.92
C SER A 29 -0.69 -18.58 -10.73
N TRP A 30 -1.57 -17.57 -10.78
CA TRP A 30 -2.78 -17.59 -11.60
C TRP A 30 -2.47 -17.59 -13.11
N LEU A 31 -1.34 -16.99 -13.50
CA LEU A 31 -0.83 -17.02 -14.87
C LEU A 31 -0.14 -18.36 -15.24
N GLY A 32 -0.12 -19.33 -14.32
CA GLY A 32 0.47 -20.65 -14.53
C GLY A 32 1.98 -20.72 -14.27
N ARG A 33 2.58 -19.68 -13.69
CA ARG A 33 4.00 -19.67 -13.29
C ARG A 33 4.12 -19.75 -11.78
N SER A 34 4.72 -20.83 -11.28
CA SER A 34 5.16 -20.88 -9.90
C SER A 34 6.45 -20.08 -9.72
N THR A 35 6.53 -19.37 -8.60
CA THR A 35 7.72 -18.63 -8.15
C THR A 35 8.54 -19.54 -7.25
N PRO A 36 9.78 -19.87 -7.61
CA PRO A 36 10.65 -20.64 -6.73
C PRO A 36 10.95 -19.86 -5.44
N LEU A 37 11.08 -20.56 -4.32
CA LEU A 37 11.41 -19.94 -3.02
C LEU A 37 12.65 -19.05 -3.09
N GLN A 38 13.66 -19.46 -3.88
CA GLN A 38 14.88 -18.68 -4.08
C GLN A 38 14.60 -17.32 -4.73
N GLU A 39 13.72 -17.26 -5.73
CA GLU A 39 13.32 -16.01 -6.40
C GLU A 39 12.55 -15.11 -5.43
N THR A 40 11.64 -15.67 -4.63
CA THR A 40 10.89 -14.97 -3.59
C THR A 40 11.82 -14.41 -2.50
N MET A 41 12.83 -15.17 -2.06
CA MET A 41 13.79 -14.69 -1.05
C MET A 41 14.70 -13.58 -1.59
N ILE A 42 15.20 -13.72 -2.81
CA ILE A 42 16.08 -12.71 -3.44
C ILE A 42 15.30 -11.41 -3.65
N SER A 43 14.10 -11.49 -4.22
CA SER A 43 13.26 -10.31 -4.47
C SER A 43 12.83 -9.62 -3.17
N THR A 44 12.40 -10.38 -2.16
CA THR A 44 12.07 -9.83 -0.83
C THR A 44 13.26 -9.14 -0.18
N THR A 45 14.44 -9.76 -0.22
CA THR A 45 15.67 -9.19 0.35
C THR A 45 16.05 -7.90 -0.36
N PHE A 46 15.95 -7.87 -1.69
CA PHE A 46 16.22 -6.68 -2.48
C PHE A 46 15.28 -5.53 -2.10
N VAL A 47 13.96 -5.76 -2.11
CA VAL A 47 12.98 -4.74 -1.72
C VAL A 47 13.20 -4.27 -0.29
N TYR A 48 13.43 -5.22 0.63
CA TYR A 48 13.72 -4.91 2.02
C TYR A 48 14.91 -3.97 2.18
N LEU A 49 16.03 -4.23 1.48
CA LEU A 49 17.22 -3.39 1.52
C LEU A 49 16.96 -2.00 0.93
N VAL A 50 16.18 -1.90 -0.16
CA VAL A 50 15.80 -0.61 -0.76
C VAL A 50 14.95 0.21 0.22
N CYS A 51 13.93 -0.40 0.82
CA CYS A 51 13.08 0.26 1.82
C CYS A 51 13.88 0.66 3.07
N LEU A 52 14.75 -0.22 3.56
CA LEU A 52 15.61 0.05 4.72
C LEU A 52 16.56 1.21 4.44
N TYR A 53 17.19 1.22 3.26
CA TYR A 53 18.03 2.32 2.81
C TYR A 53 17.24 3.62 2.75
N TYR A 54 16.06 3.60 2.14
CA TYR A 54 15.21 4.78 2.02
C TYR A 54 14.84 5.39 3.38
N PHE A 55 14.34 4.57 4.31
CA PHE A 55 13.92 5.04 5.63
C PHE A 55 15.09 5.52 6.50
N ARG A 56 16.28 4.92 6.37
CA ARG A 56 17.47 5.36 7.11
C ARG A 56 18.09 6.62 6.54
N SER A 57 18.26 6.68 5.23
CA SER A 57 18.98 7.78 4.57
C SER A 57 18.13 9.03 4.39
N LYS A 58 16.79 8.91 4.48
CA LYS A 58 15.84 9.96 4.06
C LYS A 58 16.19 10.49 2.66
N SER A 59 16.64 9.58 1.77
CA SER A 59 17.17 9.94 0.47
C SER A 59 16.18 10.78 -0.33
N SER A 60 16.67 11.88 -0.91
CA SER A 60 15.93 12.72 -1.84
C SER A 60 15.90 12.16 -3.27
N ASN A 61 16.49 10.98 -3.50
CA ASN A 61 16.50 10.35 -4.82
C ASN A 61 15.05 10.05 -5.26
N LYS A 62 14.61 10.71 -6.33
CA LYS A 62 13.27 10.59 -6.89
C LYS A 62 12.90 9.15 -7.26
N ILE A 63 13.86 8.35 -7.74
CA ILE A 63 13.60 6.97 -8.17
C ILE A 63 13.30 6.09 -6.96
N ILE A 64 14.10 6.19 -5.90
CA ILE A 64 13.90 5.41 -4.67
C ILE A 64 12.61 5.87 -3.98
N LYS A 65 12.38 7.18 -3.92
CA LYS A 65 11.15 7.76 -3.37
C LYS A 65 9.91 7.25 -4.12
N PHE A 66 9.95 7.23 -5.45
CA PHE A 66 8.88 6.72 -6.28
C PHE A 66 8.66 5.23 -6.02
N PHE A 67 9.72 4.42 -6.05
CA PHE A 67 9.62 2.98 -5.80
C PHE A 67 9.01 2.67 -4.43
N VAL A 68 9.47 3.33 -3.36
CA VAL A 68 8.98 3.05 -2.01
C VAL A 68 7.56 3.58 -1.81
N TYR A 69 7.27 4.85 -2.12
CA TYR A 69 5.94 5.41 -1.84
C TYR A 69 4.87 4.93 -2.82
N GLU A 70 5.11 5.07 -4.12
CA GLU A 70 4.11 4.68 -5.12
C GLU A 70 4.01 3.15 -5.18
N GLY A 71 5.14 2.45 -5.08
CA GLY A 71 5.15 0.99 -5.01
C GLY A 71 4.42 0.46 -3.78
N MET A 72 4.51 1.12 -2.62
CA MET A 72 3.72 0.77 -1.45
C MET A 72 2.22 0.94 -1.71
N GLY A 73 1.80 2.02 -2.36
CA GLY A 73 0.39 2.25 -2.74
C GLY A 73 -0.12 1.17 -3.70
N ILE A 74 0.61 0.91 -4.78
CA ILE A 74 0.28 -0.11 -5.78
C ILE A 74 0.21 -1.51 -5.12
N GLY A 75 1.23 -1.86 -4.34
CA GLY A 75 1.31 -3.14 -3.64
C GLY A 75 0.18 -3.34 -2.63
N THR A 76 -0.20 -2.28 -1.91
CA THR A 76 -1.30 -2.35 -0.94
C THR A 76 -2.64 -2.61 -1.62
N ILE A 77 -2.93 -1.87 -2.71
CA ILE A 77 -4.15 -2.09 -3.50
C ILE A 77 -4.16 -3.53 -4.03
N SER A 78 -3.04 -3.99 -4.58
CA SER A 78 -2.89 -5.34 -5.11
C SER A 78 -3.14 -6.42 -4.03
N LEU A 79 -2.53 -6.26 -2.84
CA LEU A 79 -2.70 -7.17 -1.70
C LEU A 79 -4.17 -7.30 -1.29
N PHE A 80 -4.89 -6.20 -1.15
CA PHE A 80 -6.30 -6.26 -0.74
C PHE A 80 -7.17 -6.96 -1.77
N ILE A 81 -6.95 -6.70 -3.06
CA ILE A 81 -7.69 -7.36 -4.14
C ILE A 81 -7.36 -8.86 -4.17
N VAL A 82 -6.08 -9.23 -4.04
CA VAL A 82 -5.65 -10.64 -4.04
C VAL A 82 -6.24 -11.39 -2.85
N ILE A 83 -6.17 -10.84 -1.64
CA ILE A 83 -6.76 -11.46 -0.44
C ILE A 83 -8.26 -11.65 -0.62
N PHE A 84 -8.96 -10.65 -1.17
CA PHE A 84 -10.39 -10.74 -1.44
C PHE A 84 -10.74 -11.86 -2.42
N ILE A 85 -10.02 -11.95 -3.55
CA ILE A 85 -10.22 -13.01 -4.55
C ILE A 85 -9.93 -14.39 -3.95
N LEU A 86 -8.83 -14.54 -3.21
CA LEU A 86 -8.49 -15.79 -2.52
C LEU A 86 -9.58 -16.18 -1.54
N SER A 87 -10.11 -15.23 -0.75
CA SER A 87 -11.17 -15.48 0.23
C SER A 87 -12.46 -15.97 -0.44
N ILE A 88 -12.85 -15.38 -1.56
CA ILE A 88 -14.03 -15.84 -2.33
C ILE A 88 -13.76 -17.23 -2.92
N SER A 89 -12.54 -17.48 -3.40
CA SER A 89 -12.15 -18.77 -4.00
C SER A 89 -12.14 -19.92 -2.99
N LEU A 90 -12.16 -19.64 -1.67
CA LEU A 90 -12.35 -20.67 -0.64
C LEU A 90 -13.79 -21.20 -0.60
N VAL A 91 -14.77 -20.41 -1.06
CA VAL A 91 -16.20 -20.75 -1.02
C VAL A 91 -16.71 -21.14 -2.42
N PHE A 92 -16.23 -20.47 -3.46
CA PHE A 92 -16.67 -20.65 -4.83
C PHE A 92 -15.53 -21.20 -5.71
N ASN A 93 -15.85 -22.12 -6.60
CA ASN A 93 -14.90 -22.63 -7.58
C ASN A 93 -14.70 -21.62 -8.71
N ILE A 94 -13.63 -20.82 -8.63
CA ILE A 94 -13.26 -19.78 -9.61
C ILE A 94 -12.00 -20.24 -10.33
N SER A 95 -12.03 -20.25 -11.67
CA SER A 95 -10.84 -20.60 -12.46
C SER A 95 -9.75 -19.54 -12.34
N GLU A 96 -8.48 -19.93 -12.54
CA GLU A 96 -7.35 -18.99 -12.49
C GLU A 96 -7.50 -17.83 -13.49
N THR A 97 -8.03 -18.12 -14.69
CA THR A 97 -8.35 -17.12 -15.71
C THR A 97 -9.38 -16.10 -15.23
N GLN A 98 -10.41 -16.53 -14.51
CA GLN A 98 -11.42 -15.64 -13.93
C GLN A 98 -10.82 -14.78 -12.83
N LYS A 99 -9.93 -15.33 -11.98
CA LYS A 99 -9.23 -14.55 -10.93
C LYS A 99 -8.43 -13.39 -11.53
N ILE A 100 -7.71 -13.63 -12.62
CA ILE A 100 -6.95 -12.59 -13.34
C ILE A 100 -7.88 -11.51 -13.90
N VAL A 101 -8.97 -11.90 -14.56
CA VAL A 101 -9.92 -10.94 -15.14
C VAL A 101 -10.53 -10.06 -14.05
N ILE A 102 -10.97 -10.66 -12.94
CA ILE A 102 -11.50 -9.93 -11.78
C ILE A 102 -10.45 -8.98 -11.20
N PHE A 103 -9.21 -9.47 -11.03
CA PHE A 103 -8.10 -8.64 -10.53
C PHE A 103 -7.89 -7.42 -11.42
N VAL A 104 -7.74 -7.59 -12.74
CA VAL A 104 -7.49 -6.50 -13.69
C VAL A 104 -8.63 -5.49 -13.69
N ILE A 105 -9.88 -5.95 -13.68
CA ILE A 105 -11.07 -5.08 -13.68
C ILE A 105 -11.14 -4.22 -12.42
N ILE A 106 -10.71 -4.73 -11.26
CA ILE A 106 -10.76 -3.97 -10.01
C ILE A 106 -9.50 -3.10 -9.83
N PHE A 107 -8.33 -3.61 -10.22
CA PHE A 107 -7.03 -3.01 -9.95
C PHE A 107 -6.83 -1.68 -10.67
N PHE A 108 -7.05 -1.62 -11.99
CA PHE A 108 -6.81 -0.39 -12.76
C PHE A 108 -7.75 0.76 -12.36
N PRO A 109 -9.08 0.55 -12.21
CA PRO A 109 -9.96 1.60 -11.70
C PRO A 109 -9.58 2.05 -10.29
N SER A 110 -9.17 1.13 -9.41
CA SER A 110 -8.74 1.46 -8.05
C SER A 110 -7.48 2.33 -8.04
N LEU A 111 -6.51 2.03 -8.92
CA LEU A 111 -5.31 2.87 -9.09
C LEU A 111 -5.66 4.27 -9.56
N VAL A 112 -6.50 4.39 -10.61
CA VAL A 112 -6.91 5.69 -11.15
C VAL A 112 -7.68 6.48 -10.09
N PHE A 113 -8.64 5.86 -9.40
CA PHE A 113 -9.40 6.48 -8.33
C PHE A 113 -8.51 6.93 -7.17
N GLY A 114 -7.58 6.08 -6.73
CA GLY A 114 -6.61 6.40 -5.68
C GLY A 114 -5.75 7.61 -6.05
N PHE A 115 -5.21 7.63 -7.27
CA PHE A 115 -4.37 8.72 -7.74
C PHE A 115 -5.12 10.05 -7.89
N LEU A 116 -6.39 10.01 -8.34
CA LEU A 116 -7.23 11.19 -8.45
C LEU A 116 -7.61 11.78 -7.09
N ASN A 117 -7.88 10.92 -6.09
CA ASN A 117 -8.26 11.36 -4.75
C ASN A 117 -7.06 11.83 -3.92
N ALA A 118 -5.87 11.23 -4.10
CA ALA A 118 -4.65 11.64 -3.41
C ALA A 118 -4.26 13.11 -3.69
N LYS A 119 -4.73 13.68 -4.80
CA LYS A 119 -4.47 15.08 -5.20
C LYS A 119 -5.48 16.10 -4.65
N ARG A 120 -6.54 15.66 -3.97
CA ARG A 120 -7.63 16.55 -3.53
C ARG A 120 -7.53 16.83 -2.03
N VAL A 121 -7.46 18.11 -1.67
CA VAL A 121 -7.56 18.56 -0.27
C VAL A 121 -9.04 18.63 0.10
N SER A 122 -9.45 17.86 1.13
CA SER A 122 -10.81 17.94 1.65
C SER A 122 -10.94 19.09 2.64
N VAL A 123 -11.71 20.12 2.29
CA VAL A 123 -12.03 21.23 3.20
C VAL A 123 -13.39 20.94 3.83
N LYS A 124 -13.40 20.57 5.11
CA LYS A 124 -14.64 20.37 5.87
C LYS A 124 -14.95 21.62 6.68
N GLN A 125 -16.03 22.32 6.31
CA GLN A 125 -16.53 23.44 7.10
C GLN A 125 -17.27 22.91 8.34
N LEU A 126 -16.68 23.12 9.51
CA LEU A 126 -17.33 22.79 10.78
C LEU A 126 -18.12 24.02 11.24
N LYS A 127 -19.45 23.88 11.30
CA LYS A 127 -20.34 24.90 11.85
C LYS A 127 -20.57 24.59 13.32
N PHE A 128 -20.14 25.49 14.20
CA PHE A 128 -20.38 25.39 15.64
C PHE A 128 -21.34 26.50 16.07
N SER A 129 -22.45 26.13 16.70
CA SER A 129 -23.37 27.06 17.36
C SER A 129 -23.46 26.70 18.84
N HIS A 130 -23.12 27.63 19.72
CA HIS A 130 -23.27 27.46 21.15
C HIS A 130 -23.65 28.80 21.79
N SER A 131 -24.56 28.77 22.77
CA SER A 131 -25.06 29.93 23.51
C SER A 131 -23.98 30.82 24.18
N LYS A 132 -22.77 30.30 24.39
CA LYS A 132 -21.64 31.06 24.97
C LYS A 132 -20.75 31.71 23.91
N ILE A 133 -20.89 31.33 22.63
CA ILE A 133 -20.12 31.88 21.52
C ILE A 133 -20.92 33.05 20.94
N LYS A 134 -20.62 34.26 21.42
CA LYS A 134 -21.32 35.49 21.02
C LYS A 134 -20.74 36.17 19.79
N ASN A 135 -19.51 35.82 19.40
CA ASN A 135 -18.78 36.44 18.30
C ASN A 135 -18.47 35.42 17.19
N ASN A 136 -18.39 35.90 15.95
CA ASN A 136 -18.02 35.07 14.81
C ASN A 136 -16.50 34.82 14.81
N PHE A 137 -16.09 33.57 15.04
CA PHE A 137 -14.70 33.14 14.94
C PHE A 137 -14.51 32.22 13.73
N SER A 138 -13.46 32.44 12.95
CA SER A 138 -13.02 31.52 11.89
C SER A 138 -11.86 30.67 12.40
N PHE A 139 -12.04 29.35 12.42
CA PHE A 139 -10.98 28.39 12.74
C PHE A 139 -10.70 27.53 11.51
N ILE A 140 -9.43 27.40 11.16
CA ILE A 140 -8.95 26.49 10.12
C ILE A 140 -8.12 25.42 10.81
N PHE A 141 -8.62 24.19 10.85
CA PHE A 141 -7.85 23.04 11.30
C PHE A 141 -7.16 22.41 10.10
N LEU A 142 -5.83 22.46 10.11
CA LEU A 142 -4.98 21.78 9.14
C LEU A 142 -4.37 20.55 9.81
N SER A 143 -4.49 19.40 9.16
CA SER A 143 -3.92 18.12 9.60
C SER A 143 -3.19 17.47 8.43
N ASP A 144 -2.16 16.67 8.71
CA ASP A 144 -1.35 15.94 7.72
C ASP A 144 -0.75 16.81 6.59
N ILE A 145 -0.24 18.00 6.95
CA ILE A 145 0.61 18.77 6.04
C ILE A 145 2.03 18.19 6.08
N HIS A 146 2.33 17.27 5.18
CA HIS A 146 3.70 16.87 4.90
C HIS A 146 4.31 17.82 3.86
N ILE A 147 4.93 18.91 4.35
CA ILE A 147 5.66 19.93 3.56
C ILE A 147 6.88 19.30 2.87
#